data_AF-A0A7C5CEA4-F1
#
_entry.id   AF-A0A7C5CEA4-F1
#
_cell.length_a   1.000
_cell.length_b   1.000
_cell.length_c   1.000
_cell.angle_alpha   90.00
_cell.angle_beta   90.00
_cell.angle_gamma   90.00
#
_symmetry.space_group_name_H-M   'P 1'
#
loop_
_entity.id
_entity.type
_entity.pdbx_description
1 polymer ?
#
loop_
_entity_poly.entity_id
_entity_poly.type
_entity_poly.pdbx_seq_one_letter_code
_entity_poly.pdbx_strand_id
1 'polypeptide(L)'
;MRAVLLVAVLLVGLAVLLILRLVERAVVGPARPITAPIPRVVGRVALVILGLPVSRRGTPLKGRGAVVANHASWLDIFVLNGQQNIWFVAKAEVAAWPFIGWLARATGTLFIRRDRREATRQVALFQERLDMGHRLLFFPEGTSTDGMRVLPFKSTLFSAFLKPELASDLVIQPVSVAYIAPPGADTRFYGWWGEMSLGPHLFKVL
;
A
#
# COMPACT_ATOMS: atom_id res chain seq x y z
N MET A 1 15.26 -2.30 20.88
CA MET A 1 15.32 -0.86 20.53
C MET A 1 14.57 -0.53 19.24
N ARG A 2 14.85 -1.19 18.11
CA ARG A 2 14.18 -0.92 16.81
C ARG A 2 12.65 -1.07 16.86
N ALA A 3 12.14 -2.09 17.54
CA ALA A 3 10.70 -2.29 17.71
C ALA A 3 9.99 -1.06 18.31
N VAL A 4 10.56 -0.52 19.40
CA VAL A 4 10.03 0.66 20.10
C VAL A 4 10.07 1.88 19.20
N LEU A 5 11.17 2.10 18.49
CA LEU A 5 11.30 3.21 17.55
C LEU A 5 10.30 3.11 16.39
N LEU A 6 10.11 1.91 15.84
CA LEU A 6 9.16 1.66 14.76
C LEU A 6 7.73 1.97 15.23
N VAL A 7 7.33 1.44 16.39
CA VAL A 7 6.01 1.70 16.97
C VAL A 7 5.84 3.20 17.25
N ALA A 8 6.83 3.87 17.84
CA ALA A 8 6.78 5.30 18.10
C ALA A 8 6.57 6.11 16.82
N VAL A 9 7.31 5.81 15.75
CA VAL A 9 7.16 6.51 14.45
C VAL A 9 5.79 6.27 13.83
N LEU A 10 5.25 5.05 13.92
CA LEU A 10 3.90 4.74 13.43
C LEU A 10 2.84 5.50 14.23
N LEU A 11 2.94 5.53 15.55
CA LEU A 11 1.97 6.21 16.42
C LEU A 11 2.04 7.74 16.25
N VAL A 12 3.24 8.32 16.23
CA VAL A 12 3.43 9.76 16.01
C VAL A 12 2.94 10.15 14.61
N GLY A 13 3.34 9.40 13.58
CA GLY A 13 2.89 9.64 12.22
C GLY A 13 1.37 9.56 12.08
N LEU A 14 0.74 8.59 12.75
CA LEU A 14 -0.71 8.45 12.78
C LEU A 14 -1.39 9.60 13.55
N ALA A 15 -0.88 9.98 14.71
CA ALA A 15 -1.43 11.10 15.49
C ALA A 15 -1.37 12.40 14.70
N VAL A 16 -0.21 12.71 14.10
CA VAL A 16 -0.04 13.89 13.22
C VAL A 16 -1.00 13.80 12.03
N LEU A 17 -1.12 12.64 11.39
CA LEU A 17 -2.06 12.45 10.29
C LEU A 17 -3.49 12.74 10.73
N LEU A 18 -3.96 12.19 11.85
CA LEU A 18 -5.34 12.35 12.31
C LEU A 18 -5.65 13.79 12.70
N ILE A 19 -4.74 14.47 13.40
CA ILE A 19 -4.89 15.87 13.80
C ILE A 19 -4.99 16.76 12.56
N LEU A 20 -4.04 16.64 11.63
CA LEU A 20 -4.06 17.43 10.40
C LEU A 20 -5.26 17.08 9.52
N ARG A 21 -5.67 15.80 9.51
CA ARG A 21 -6.81 15.34 8.72
C ARG A 21 -8.14 15.90 9.21
N LEU A 22 -8.28 16.18 10.51
CA LEU A 22 -9.47 16.81 11.07
C LEU A 22 -9.71 18.18 10.43
N VAL A 23 -8.67 19.00 10.36
CA VAL A 23 -8.71 20.35 9.77
C VAL A 23 -8.80 20.27 8.25
N GLU A 24 -7.94 19.47 7.62
CA GLU A 24 -7.88 19.32 6.16
C GLU A 24 -9.22 18.85 5.59
N ARG A 25 -9.88 17.87 6.23
CA ARG A 25 -11.16 17.35 5.75
C ARG A 25 -12.26 18.42 5.74
N ALA A 26 -12.23 19.37 6.68
CA ALA A 26 -13.20 20.45 6.72
C ALA A 26 -13.01 21.45 5.55
N VAL A 27 -11.78 21.64 5.08
CA VAL A 27 -11.45 22.63 4.04
C VAL A 27 -11.49 22.05 2.63
N VAL A 28 -10.90 20.87 2.43
CA VAL A 28 -10.69 20.28 1.08
C VAL A 28 -11.28 18.87 0.94
N GLY A 29 -12.14 18.46 1.89
CA GLY A 29 -12.85 17.20 1.83
C GLY A 29 -11.91 15.98 1.67
N PRO A 30 -12.17 15.05 0.74
CA PRO A 30 -11.41 13.80 0.59
C PRO A 30 -10.04 13.94 -0.12
N ALA A 31 -9.71 15.11 -0.69
CA ALA A 31 -8.56 15.26 -1.61
C ALA A 31 -7.16 15.05 -0.99
N ARG A 32 -6.99 15.22 0.34
CA ARG A 32 -5.73 14.96 1.09
C ARG A 32 -4.44 15.66 0.57
N PRO A 33 -4.46 16.93 0.15
CA PRO A 33 -3.26 17.62 -0.36
C PRO A 33 -2.15 17.79 0.69
N ILE A 34 -2.50 17.91 1.97
CA ILE A 34 -1.58 18.15 3.10
C ILE A 34 -1.15 16.82 3.75
N THR A 35 -2.07 15.88 3.93
CA THR A 35 -1.80 14.63 4.67
C THR A 35 -1.17 13.52 3.82
N ALA A 36 -1.23 13.62 2.48
CA ALA A 36 -0.67 12.61 1.57
C ALA A 36 0.84 12.30 1.75
N PRO A 37 1.73 13.26 2.09
CA PRO A 37 3.14 12.96 2.32
C PRO A 37 3.43 12.19 3.62
N ILE A 38 2.51 12.14 4.59
CA ILE A 38 2.79 11.57 5.91
C ILE A 38 3.10 10.06 5.83
N PRO A 39 2.27 9.21 5.19
CA PRO A 39 2.61 7.79 5.02
C PRO A 39 3.93 7.56 4.30
N ARG A 40 4.30 8.46 3.37
CA ARG A 40 5.58 8.41 2.67
C ARG A 40 6.77 8.67 3.59
N VAL A 41 6.69 9.70 4.44
CA VAL A 41 7.75 10.00 5.42
C VAL A 41 7.84 8.87 6.45
N VAL A 42 6.71 8.42 6.99
CA VAL A 42 6.64 7.29 7.93
C VAL A 42 7.26 6.04 7.32
N GLY A 43 6.92 5.70 6.07
CA GLY A 43 7.50 4.57 5.35
C GLY A 43 9.01 4.66 5.21
N ARG A 44 9.55 5.83 4.86
CA ARG A 44 11.01 6.06 4.77
C ARG A 44 11.70 5.87 6.11
N VAL A 45 11.17 6.49 7.17
CA VAL A 45 11.77 6.41 8.51
C VAL A 45 11.67 4.97 9.05
N ALA A 46 10.55 4.28 8.82
CA ALA A 46 10.39 2.88 9.18
C ALA A 46 11.47 2.00 8.52
N LEU A 47 11.74 2.18 7.23
CA LEU A 47 12.79 1.44 6.52
C LEU A 47 14.19 1.71 7.08
N VAL A 48 14.48 2.96 7.47
CA VAL A 48 15.74 3.31 8.15
C VAL A 48 15.86 2.59 9.50
N ILE A 49 14.80 2.58 10.31
CA ILE A 49 14.77 1.89 11.60
C ILE A 49 14.96 0.38 11.44
N LEU A 50 14.36 -0.20 10.40
CA LEU A 50 14.47 -1.62 10.04
C LEU A 50 15.85 -1.98 9.44
N GLY A 51 16.70 -0.98 9.15
CA GLY A 51 17.99 -1.21 8.50
C GLY A 51 17.86 -1.73 7.07
N LEU A 52 16.79 -1.34 6.36
CA LEU A 52 16.49 -1.79 5.00
C LEU A 52 16.81 -0.67 3.99
N PRO A 53 18.04 -0.65 3.42
CA PRO A 53 18.36 0.30 2.35
C PRO A 53 17.51 -0.01 1.11
N VAL A 54 16.93 1.02 0.50
CA VAL A 54 16.11 0.89 -0.71
C VAL A 54 16.84 1.45 -1.91
N SER A 55 17.01 0.62 -2.94
CA SER A 55 17.45 1.03 -4.27
C SER A 55 16.25 1.07 -5.22
N ARG A 56 16.07 2.20 -5.91
CA ARG A 56 15.00 2.37 -6.92
C ARG A 56 15.63 2.43 -8.32
N ARG A 57 15.08 1.65 -9.25
CA ARG A 57 15.32 1.79 -10.69
C ARG A 57 14.03 2.25 -11.36
N GLY A 58 14.13 3.24 -12.24
CA GLY A 58 12.97 3.87 -12.90
C GLY A 58 12.38 5.07 -12.15
N THR A 59 11.36 5.67 -12.75
CA THR A 59 10.70 6.90 -12.30
C THR A 59 9.28 6.60 -11.82
N PRO A 60 8.90 6.99 -10.58
CA PRO A 60 7.54 6.82 -10.11
C PRO A 60 6.52 7.54 -11.00
N LEU A 61 5.34 6.93 -11.16
CA LEU A 61 4.22 7.47 -11.91
C LEU A 61 3.91 8.92 -11.53
N LYS A 62 3.75 9.77 -12.55
CA LYS A 62 3.22 11.12 -12.43
C LYS A 62 1.82 11.17 -13.06
N GLY A 63 0.99 12.07 -12.58
CA GLY A 63 -0.38 12.21 -13.06
C GLY A 63 -1.32 11.10 -12.57
N ARG A 64 -2.38 10.90 -13.35
CA ARG A 64 -3.51 10.00 -13.09
C ARG A 64 -3.13 8.56 -13.41
N GLY A 65 -3.39 7.64 -12.48
CA GLY A 65 -3.22 6.23 -12.76
C GLY A 65 -3.07 5.34 -11.55
N ALA A 66 -2.66 4.10 -11.82
CA ALA A 66 -2.52 3.05 -10.82
C ALA A 66 -1.15 2.37 -10.89
N VAL A 67 -0.65 1.97 -9.74
CA VAL A 67 0.56 1.17 -9.57
C VAL A 67 0.16 -0.27 -9.28
N VAL A 68 0.79 -1.21 -9.97
CA VAL A 68 0.54 -2.64 -9.82
C VAL A 68 1.83 -3.29 -9.39
N ALA A 69 1.83 -3.90 -8.20
CA ALA A 69 3.03 -4.50 -7.63
C ALA A 69 2.82 -5.96 -7.25
N ASN A 70 3.89 -6.76 -7.23
CA ASN A 70 3.88 -8.04 -6.55
C ASN A 70 3.76 -7.84 -5.02
N HIS A 71 3.27 -8.85 -4.31
CA HIS A 71 3.13 -8.81 -2.85
C HIS A 71 3.96 -9.93 -2.22
N ALA A 72 5.01 -9.56 -1.51
CA ALA A 72 5.91 -10.49 -0.84
C ALA A 72 5.89 -10.33 0.68
N SER A 73 5.56 -9.14 1.20
CA SER A 73 5.67 -8.88 2.63
C SER A 73 4.78 -7.74 3.11
N TRP A 74 4.51 -7.70 4.42
CA TRP A 74 3.95 -6.50 5.04
C TRP A 74 4.88 -5.28 4.88
N LEU A 75 6.18 -5.51 4.66
CA LEU A 75 7.18 -4.48 4.35
C LEU A 75 6.87 -3.71 3.06
N ASP A 76 6.12 -4.32 2.11
CA ASP A 76 5.79 -3.71 0.83
C ASP A 76 5.08 -2.37 1.02
N ILE A 77 4.28 -2.26 2.10
CA ILE A 77 3.56 -1.03 2.45
C ILE A 77 4.54 0.12 2.72
N PHE A 78 5.63 -0.13 3.46
CA PHE A 78 6.63 0.89 3.76
C PHE A 78 7.50 1.20 2.54
N VAL A 79 7.94 0.16 1.82
CA VAL A 79 8.74 0.30 0.60
C VAL A 79 8.02 1.18 -0.42
N LEU A 80 6.76 0.87 -0.73
CA LEU A 80 6.00 1.54 -1.78
C LEU A 80 5.57 2.96 -1.37
N ASN A 81 5.07 3.14 -0.13
CA ASN A 81 4.78 4.49 0.39
C ASN A 81 6.02 5.37 0.38
N GLY A 82 7.19 4.83 0.74
CA GLY A 82 8.44 5.58 0.78
C GLY A 82 8.86 6.16 -0.57
N GLN A 83 8.40 5.58 -1.68
CA GLN A 83 8.76 6.06 -3.02
C GLN A 83 7.88 7.20 -3.50
N GLN A 84 6.57 7.13 -3.28
CA GLN A 84 5.58 8.07 -3.81
C GLN A 84 4.31 8.10 -2.95
N ASN A 85 3.54 9.19 -3.05
CA ASN A 85 2.23 9.26 -2.40
C ASN A 85 1.25 8.38 -3.20
N ILE A 86 0.80 7.29 -2.57
CA ILE A 86 -0.07 6.26 -3.14
C ILE A 86 -1.17 5.88 -2.14
N TRP A 87 -2.26 5.34 -2.67
CA TRP A 87 -3.42 4.89 -1.90
C TRP A 87 -3.72 3.43 -2.21
N PHE A 88 -3.59 2.58 -1.21
CA PHE A 88 -3.74 1.14 -1.38
C PHE A 88 -5.19 0.78 -1.67
N VAL A 89 -5.38 -0.23 -2.52
CA VAL A 89 -6.64 -0.94 -2.70
C VAL A 89 -6.48 -2.32 -2.07
N ALA A 90 -7.21 -2.57 -1.00
CA ALA A 90 -7.19 -3.80 -0.23
C ALA A 90 -8.53 -4.54 -0.35
N LYS A 91 -8.54 -5.82 0.03
CA LYS A 91 -9.78 -6.59 0.08
C LYS A 91 -10.64 -6.13 1.27
N ALA A 92 -11.95 -6.20 1.13
CA ALA A 92 -12.91 -5.79 2.16
C ALA A 92 -12.76 -6.53 3.49
N GLU A 93 -12.24 -7.76 3.48
CA GLU A 93 -12.00 -8.55 4.69
C GLU A 93 -10.93 -7.92 5.59
N VAL A 94 -9.91 -7.29 4.98
CA VAL A 94 -8.86 -6.54 5.72
C VAL A 94 -9.48 -5.37 6.48
N ALA A 95 -10.59 -4.82 5.97
CA ALA A 95 -11.30 -3.71 6.59
C ALA A 95 -11.96 -4.09 7.93
N ALA A 96 -12.15 -5.39 8.18
CA ALA A 96 -12.70 -5.95 9.41
C ALA A 96 -11.63 -6.35 10.43
N TRP A 97 -10.34 -6.30 10.07
CA TRP A 97 -9.26 -6.66 10.99
C TRP A 97 -9.14 -5.60 12.09
N PRO A 98 -9.13 -6.00 13.38
CA PRO A 98 -8.94 -5.07 14.49
C PRO A 98 -7.64 -4.28 14.32
N PHE A 99 -7.68 -2.98 14.62
CA PHE A 99 -6.58 -2.03 14.49
C PHE A 99 -6.06 -1.80 13.06
N ILE A 100 -5.68 -2.85 12.32
CA ILE A 100 -5.18 -2.78 10.94
C ILE A 100 -6.21 -2.20 9.98
N GLY A 101 -7.46 -2.66 10.04
CA GLY A 101 -8.53 -2.14 9.20
C GLY A 101 -8.78 -0.65 9.46
N TRP A 102 -8.73 -0.22 10.73
CA TRP A 102 -8.86 1.19 11.10
C TRP A 102 -7.68 2.03 10.62
N LEU A 103 -6.44 1.55 10.83
CA LEU A 103 -5.23 2.23 10.38
C LEU A 103 -5.21 2.41 8.86
N ALA A 104 -5.57 1.36 8.12
CA ALA A 104 -5.68 1.39 6.67
C ALA A 104 -6.77 2.39 6.21
N ARG A 105 -7.90 2.50 6.90
CA ARG A 105 -8.91 3.56 6.62
C ARG A 105 -8.35 4.95 6.89
N ALA A 106 -7.62 5.13 7.99
CA ALA A 106 -7.02 6.41 8.35
C ALA A 106 -6.04 6.90 7.27
N THR A 107 -5.20 6.01 6.74
CA THR A 107 -4.27 6.32 5.64
C THR A 107 -4.94 6.43 4.27
N GLY A 108 -6.22 6.09 4.17
CA GLY A 108 -7.04 6.31 2.98
C GLY A 108 -7.15 5.12 2.05
N THR A 109 -6.79 3.91 2.50
CA THR A 109 -6.97 2.65 1.77
C THR A 109 -8.41 2.46 1.33
N LEU A 110 -8.57 2.06 0.06
CA LEU A 110 -9.85 1.67 -0.51
C LEU A 110 -10.06 0.19 -0.28
N PHE A 111 -11.26 -0.18 0.17
CA PHE A 111 -11.63 -1.56 0.41
C PHE A 111 -12.64 -2.01 -0.63
N ILE A 112 -12.33 -3.11 -1.32
CA ILE A 112 -13.17 -3.64 -2.39
C ILE A 112 -13.52 -5.10 -2.16
N ARG A 113 -14.70 -5.51 -2.65
CA ARG A 113 -15.12 -6.91 -2.69
C ARG A 113 -14.86 -7.49 -4.06
N ARG A 114 -14.47 -8.76 -4.15
CA ARG A 114 -14.26 -9.41 -5.46
C ARG A 114 -15.58 -9.98 -6.00
N ASP A 115 -16.60 -9.14 -6.08
CA ASP A 115 -17.92 -9.47 -6.62
C ASP A 115 -18.17 -8.68 -7.90
N ARG A 116 -18.56 -9.37 -8.97
CA ARG A 116 -18.90 -8.74 -10.26
C ARG A 116 -20.08 -7.76 -10.13
N ARG A 117 -20.99 -7.99 -9.18
CA ARG A 117 -22.13 -7.09 -8.91
C ARG A 117 -21.68 -5.73 -8.38
N GLU A 118 -20.51 -5.67 -7.75
CA GLU A 118 -19.92 -4.43 -7.21
C GLU A 118 -19.02 -3.71 -8.22
N ALA A 119 -18.84 -4.23 -9.44
CA ALA A 119 -17.88 -3.70 -10.41
C ALA A 119 -18.17 -2.24 -10.77
N THR A 120 -19.43 -1.88 -11.04
CA THR A 120 -19.82 -0.49 -11.34
C THR A 120 -19.51 0.45 -10.18
N ARG A 121 -19.77 0.01 -8.94
CA ARG A 121 -19.47 0.79 -7.74
C ARG A 121 -17.96 0.97 -7.54
N GLN A 122 -17.16 -0.05 -7.85
CA GLN A 122 -15.70 0.03 -7.79
C GLN A 122 -15.13 0.99 -8.81
N VAL A 123 -15.64 0.97 -10.05
CA VAL A 123 -15.26 1.91 -11.10
C VAL A 123 -15.53 3.34 -10.65
N ALA A 124 -16.73 3.62 -10.13
CA ALA A 124 -17.08 4.95 -9.62
C ALA A 124 -16.16 5.40 -8.47
N LEU A 125 -15.84 4.50 -7.53
CA LEU A 125 -14.92 4.80 -6.43
C LEU A 125 -13.49 5.06 -6.91
N PHE A 126 -13.00 4.32 -7.90
CA PHE A 126 -11.68 4.56 -8.46
C PHE A 126 -11.64 5.87 -9.23
N GLN A 127 -12.69 6.16 -10.01
CA GLN A 127 -12.85 7.41 -10.74
C GLN A 127 -12.77 8.61 -9.79
N GLU A 128 -13.57 8.59 -8.71
CA GLU A 128 -13.59 9.65 -7.69
C GLU A 128 -12.19 9.92 -7.12
N ARG A 129 -11.44 8.86 -6.80
CA ARG A 129 -10.08 8.98 -6.25
C ARG A 129 -9.07 9.52 -7.26
N LEU A 130 -9.13 9.02 -8.49
CA LEU A 130 -8.26 9.47 -9.56
C LEU A 130 -8.53 10.93 -9.92
N ASP A 131 -9.78 11.39 -9.85
CA ASP A 131 -10.18 12.78 -10.06
C ASP A 131 -9.64 13.71 -8.97
N MET A 132 -9.50 13.21 -7.74
CA MET A 132 -8.78 13.91 -6.66
C MET A 132 -7.25 13.90 -6.82
N GLY A 133 -6.72 13.30 -7.88
CA GLY A 133 -5.28 13.14 -8.10
C GLY A 133 -4.64 12.05 -7.25
N HIS A 134 -5.42 11.14 -6.65
CA HIS A 134 -4.88 10.01 -5.90
C HIS A 134 -4.34 8.96 -6.88
N ARG A 135 -3.13 8.48 -6.61
CA ARG A 135 -2.52 7.36 -7.34
C ARG A 135 -2.84 6.05 -6.61
N LEU A 136 -3.66 5.22 -7.21
CA LEU A 136 -4.06 3.95 -6.59
C LEU A 136 -2.92 2.94 -6.67
N LEU A 137 -2.78 2.07 -5.67
CA LEU A 137 -1.85 0.94 -5.71
C LEU A 137 -2.56 -0.34 -5.33
N PHE A 138 -2.31 -1.43 -6.04
CA PHE A 138 -2.84 -2.73 -5.67
C PHE A 138 -1.93 -3.90 -6.00
N PHE A 139 -2.20 -5.00 -5.30
CA PHE A 139 -1.51 -6.28 -5.44
C PHE A 139 -2.44 -7.31 -6.12
N PRO A 140 -2.30 -7.52 -7.44
CA PRO A 140 -3.23 -8.32 -8.22
C PRO A 140 -3.13 -9.83 -7.94
N GLU A 141 -2.04 -10.30 -7.34
CA GLU A 141 -1.88 -11.69 -6.87
C GLU A 141 -2.97 -12.05 -5.83
N GLY A 142 -3.39 -11.06 -5.04
CA GLY A 142 -4.43 -11.22 -4.04
C GLY A 142 -4.00 -11.96 -2.78
N THR A 143 -2.73 -12.22 -2.60
CA THR A 143 -2.10 -12.72 -1.39
C THR A 143 -0.64 -12.30 -1.42
N SER A 144 0.01 -12.25 -0.27
CA SER A 144 1.46 -12.18 -0.20
C SER A 144 2.09 -13.56 -0.45
N THR A 145 3.38 -13.57 -0.82
CA THR A 145 4.14 -14.76 -1.23
C THR A 145 5.53 -14.77 -0.58
N ASP A 146 6.31 -15.82 -0.87
CA ASP A 146 7.70 -15.90 -0.43
C ASP A 146 8.66 -14.95 -1.18
N GLY A 147 8.15 -14.19 -2.15
CA GLY A 147 8.92 -13.23 -2.94
C GLY A 147 9.82 -13.86 -4.00
N MET A 148 9.79 -15.19 -4.16
CA MET A 148 10.66 -15.90 -5.12
C MET A 148 10.09 -15.93 -6.53
N ARG A 149 8.77 -15.70 -6.66
CA ARG A 149 8.07 -15.62 -7.94
C ARG A 149 6.85 -14.71 -7.84
N VAL A 150 6.42 -14.19 -8.98
CA VAL A 150 5.15 -13.48 -9.12
C VAL A 150 4.07 -14.49 -9.49
N LEU A 151 2.98 -14.54 -8.72
CA LEU A 151 1.83 -15.40 -9.02
C LEU A 151 0.97 -14.82 -10.15
N PRO A 152 0.13 -15.65 -10.81
CA PRO A 152 -0.83 -15.16 -11.79
C PRO A 152 -1.74 -14.08 -11.22
N PHE A 153 -1.89 -12.99 -11.97
CA PHE A 153 -2.72 -11.86 -11.58
C PHE A 153 -4.21 -12.21 -11.66
N LYS A 154 -4.96 -11.88 -10.62
CA LYS A 154 -6.41 -12.01 -10.62
C LYS A 154 -7.02 -10.87 -11.41
N SER A 155 -7.76 -11.20 -12.47
CA SER A 155 -8.32 -10.22 -13.42
C SER A 155 -9.41 -9.32 -12.84
N THR A 156 -10.08 -9.70 -11.75
CA THR A 156 -11.25 -8.98 -11.23
C THR A 156 -10.95 -7.53 -10.88
N LEU A 157 -9.89 -7.28 -10.10
CA LEU A 157 -9.48 -5.91 -9.76
C LEU A 157 -8.93 -5.16 -10.97
N PHE A 158 -8.14 -5.85 -11.78
CA PHE A 158 -7.56 -5.28 -12.99
C PHE A 158 -8.63 -4.82 -13.98
N SER A 159 -9.73 -5.57 -14.08
CA SER A 159 -10.83 -5.29 -15.03
C SER A 159 -11.53 -3.96 -14.79
N ALA A 160 -11.59 -3.49 -13.53
CA ALA A 160 -12.14 -2.18 -13.22
C ALA A 160 -11.30 -1.05 -13.85
N PHE A 161 -9.97 -1.15 -13.81
CA PHE A 161 -9.06 -0.16 -14.42
C PHE A 161 -9.07 -0.17 -15.95
N LEU A 162 -9.57 -1.23 -16.57
CA LEU A 162 -9.69 -1.36 -18.04
C LEU A 162 -11.05 -0.90 -18.58
N LYS A 163 -11.94 -0.43 -17.69
CA LYS A 163 -13.26 0.06 -18.11
C LYS A 163 -13.11 1.39 -18.87
N PRO A 164 -13.84 1.61 -19.98
CA PRO A 164 -13.69 2.80 -20.83
C PRO A 164 -13.75 4.13 -20.05
N GLU A 165 -14.58 4.19 -19.01
CA GLU A 165 -14.77 5.33 -18.13
C GLU A 165 -13.47 5.72 -17.40
N LEU A 166 -12.62 4.75 -17.11
CA LEU A 166 -11.33 4.93 -16.43
C LEU A 166 -10.16 4.94 -17.39
N ALA A 167 -10.27 4.26 -18.54
CA ALA A 167 -9.15 3.96 -19.41
C ALA A 167 -8.61 5.19 -20.17
N SER A 168 -9.45 6.19 -20.45
CA SER A 168 -8.99 7.46 -21.02
C SER A 168 -8.04 8.15 -20.03
N ASP A 169 -6.79 8.35 -20.41
CA ASP A 169 -5.74 9.05 -19.65
C ASP A 169 -5.26 8.36 -18.35
N LEU A 170 -5.56 7.07 -18.16
CA LEU A 170 -5.05 6.28 -17.04
C LEU A 170 -3.80 5.49 -17.42
N VAL A 171 -2.71 5.72 -16.69
CA VAL A 171 -1.49 4.92 -16.81
C VAL A 171 -1.47 3.83 -15.74
N ILE A 172 -1.24 2.59 -16.16
CA ILE A 172 -0.93 1.48 -15.25
C ILE A 172 0.59 1.29 -15.21
N GLN A 173 1.23 1.59 -14.07
CA GLN A 173 2.65 1.37 -13.88
C GLN A 173 2.91 0.03 -13.18
N PRO A 174 3.55 -0.94 -13.85
CA PRO A 174 4.03 -2.14 -13.19
C PRO A 174 5.25 -1.80 -12.32
N VAL A 175 5.30 -2.34 -11.11
CA VAL A 175 6.41 -2.22 -10.17
C VAL A 175 6.74 -3.61 -9.62
N SER A 176 8.03 -3.90 -9.49
CA SER A 176 8.49 -5.10 -8.79
C SER A 176 9.22 -4.71 -7.51
N VAL A 177 8.87 -5.37 -6.41
CA VAL A 177 9.55 -5.29 -5.13
C VAL A 177 10.28 -6.60 -4.91
N ALA A 178 11.60 -6.52 -4.75
CA ALA A 178 12.46 -7.66 -4.46
C ALA A 178 13.26 -7.39 -3.19
N TYR A 179 13.33 -8.39 -2.32
CA TYR A 179 14.08 -8.32 -1.07
C TYR A 179 15.38 -9.12 -1.20
N ILE A 180 16.46 -8.56 -0.67
CA ILE A 180 17.75 -9.26 -0.59
C ILE A 180 17.91 -9.68 0.87
N ALA A 181 17.95 -10.98 1.12
CA ALA A 181 18.11 -11.52 2.46
C ALA A 181 19.49 -11.14 3.06
N PRO A 182 19.60 -11.03 4.39
CA PRO A 182 20.89 -10.87 5.05
C PRO A 182 21.87 -11.99 4.68
N PRO A 183 23.19 -11.74 4.66
CA PRO A 183 24.18 -12.77 4.40
C PRO A 183 23.98 -14.01 5.29
N GLY A 184 23.94 -15.19 4.67
CA GLY A 184 23.75 -16.47 5.36
C GLY A 184 22.30 -16.81 5.74
N ALA A 185 21.33 -15.92 5.50
CA ALA A 185 19.92 -16.21 5.69
C ALA A 185 19.27 -16.84 4.45
N ASP A 186 18.14 -17.53 4.65
CA ASP A 186 17.28 -18.01 3.56
C ASP A 186 16.83 -16.83 2.67
N THR A 187 16.85 -16.99 1.34
CA THR A 187 16.48 -15.92 0.40
C THR A 187 15.06 -15.38 0.62
N ARG A 188 14.17 -16.17 1.23
CA ARG A 188 12.80 -15.83 1.59
C ARG A 188 12.70 -15.12 2.93
N PHE A 189 13.81 -14.67 3.52
CA PHE A 189 13.88 -14.15 4.89
C PHE A 189 12.78 -13.12 5.21
N TYR A 190 12.52 -12.21 4.27
CA TYR A 190 11.54 -11.12 4.41
C TYR A 190 10.14 -11.47 3.89
N GLY A 191 9.97 -12.60 3.24
CA GLY A 191 8.68 -13.06 2.75
C GLY A 191 7.71 -13.31 3.91
N TRP A 192 6.47 -12.86 3.77
CA TRP A 192 5.40 -13.12 4.73
C TRP A 192 4.19 -13.67 3.98
N TRP A 193 3.92 -14.98 4.09
CA TRP A 193 2.88 -15.63 3.28
C TRP A 193 2.24 -16.82 3.99
N GLY A 194 1.18 -17.37 3.37
CA GLY A 194 0.45 -18.52 3.92
C GLY A 194 -0.12 -18.22 5.31
N GLU A 195 0.07 -19.15 6.24
CA GLU A 195 -0.44 -19.07 7.62
C GLU A 195 0.53 -18.37 8.59
N MET A 196 1.52 -17.62 8.08
CA MET A 196 2.49 -16.94 8.93
C MET A 196 1.82 -15.84 9.77
N SER A 197 1.99 -15.91 11.08
CA SER A 197 1.56 -14.86 12.00
C SER A 197 2.44 -13.61 11.88
N LEU A 198 1.80 -12.42 11.88
CA LEU A 198 2.50 -11.15 11.76
C LEU A 198 3.50 -10.90 12.91
N GLY A 199 3.13 -11.24 14.15
CA GLY A 199 3.96 -10.99 15.33
C GLY A 199 5.34 -11.66 15.28
N PRO A 200 5.43 -13.00 15.20
CA PRO A 200 6.70 -13.71 15.09
C PRO A 200 7.53 -13.26 13.88
N HIS A 201 6.87 -13.00 12.74
CA HIS A 201 7.58 -12.53 11.55
C HIS A 201 8.13 -11.10 11.73
N LEU A 202 7.39 -10.21 12.40
CA LEU A 202 7.85 -8.87 12.77
C LEU A 202 9.10 -8.94 13.66
N PHE A 203 9.10 -9.81 14.67
CA PHE A 203 10.28 -10.01 15.54
C PHE A 203 11.49 -10.58 14.80
N LYS A 204 11.28 -11.46 13.82
CA LYS A 204 12.36 -11.98 12.97
C LYS A 204 13.04 -10.87 12.15
N VAL A 205 12.28 -9.88 11.70
CA VAL A 205 12.75 -8.81 10.80
C VAL A 205 13.41 -7.65 11.55
N LEU A 206 13.06 -7.40 12.81
CA LEU A 206 13.55 -6.29 13.64
C LEU A 206 14.99 -6.48 14.15
#